data_AF-A0A2S3ILX0-F1
#
_entry.id   AF-A0A2S3ILX0-F1
#
_cell.length_a   1.000
_cell.length_b   1.000
_cell.length_c   1.000
_cell.angle_alpha   90.00
_cell.angle_beta   90.00
_cell.angle_gamma   90.00
#
_symmetry.space_group_name_H-M   'P 1'
#
loop_
_entity.id
_entity.type
_entity.pdbx_description
1 polymer ?
#
loop_
_entity_poly.entity_id
_entity_poly.type
_entity_poly.pdbx_seq_one_letter_code
_entity_poly.pdbx_strand_id
1 'polypeptide(L)'
;MASPKLAALAVLLVLLLRASADETPAVMTVNGFQRGESGGGPSECDGRYHDDRLMLAALSTGWYAGGSRCLRMIRVTSTQTGRSVLAQVVDECDSRRGCRDNIVDTSTAVWAALGLNTNVGEVPVTWSDA
;
A
#
# COMPACT_ATOMS: atom_id res chain seq x y z
N MET A 1 23.01 11.15 57.96
CA MET A 1 21.56 10.92 58.15
C MET A 1 20.90 11.05 56.79
N ALA A 2 20.46 9.92 56.23
CA ALA A 2 19.71 9.88 54.97
C ALA A 2 18.23 10.14 55.23
N SER A 3 17.55 10.83 54.30
CA SER A 3 16.12 10.67 54.06
C SER A 3 15.73 11.26 52.69
N PRO A 4 15.51 10.40 51.68
CA PRO A 4 14.84 10.78 50.44
C PRO A 4 13.43 10.16 50.40
N LYS A 5 12.34 10.93 50.25
CA LYS A 5 11.02 10.37 49.90
C LYS A 5 10.08 11.37 49.18
N LEU A 6 9.73 10.99 47.94
CA LEU A 6 8.44 11.13 47.22
C LEU A 6 7.97 12.54 46.78
N ALA A 7 7.33 12.80 45.63
CA ALA A 7 6.81 11.98 44.53
C ALA A 7 6.57 12.86 43.27
N ALA A 8 6.43 12.20 42.12
CA ALA A 8 6.12 12.73 40.79
C ALA A 8 4.69 13.31 40.64
N LEU A 9 4.46 14.25 39.69
CA LEU A 9 3.44 14.19 38.60
C LEU A 9 3.25 15.56 37.90
N ALA A 10 2.81 15.49 36.63
CA ALA A 10 2.46 16.55 35.68
C ALA A 10 3.68 17.21 34.98
N VAL A 11 3.88 17.03 33.68
CA VAL A 11 2.97 17.50 32.63
C VAL A 11 2.73 16.44 31.55
N LEU A 12 1.44 16.12 31.42
CA LEU A 12 0.77 15.57 30.25
C LEU A 12 1.09 16.41 29.00
N LEU A 13 2.01 15.97 28.13
CA LEU A 13 2.05 16.46 26.76
C LEU A 13 2.45 15.34 25.79
N VAL A 14 1.42 14.90 25.06
CA VAL A 14 1.45 14.07 23.86
C VAL A 14 1.71 12.56 24.07
N LEU A 15 0.83 11.91 24.82
CA LEU A 15 0.40 10.54 24.46
C LEU A 15 -0.52 10.59 23.22
N LEU A 16 -0.03 11.16 22.11
CA LEU A 16 -0.46 10.69 20.80
C LEU A 16 0.45 9.51 20.49
N LEU A 17 0.29 8.41 21.23
CA LEU A 17 0.47 7.10 20.61
C LEU A 17 -0.60 7.08 19.52
N ARG A 18 -0.28 7.65 18.35
CA ARG A 18 -0.92 7.22 17.12
C ARG A 18 -0.77 5.72 17.19
N ALA A 19 -1.89 4.99 17.37
CA ALA A 19 -1.89 3.59 17.05
C ALA A 19 -1.31 3.55 15.64
N SER A 20 -0.06 3.13 15.52
CA SER A 20 0.55 2.89 14.24
C SER A 20 -0.32 1.78 13.68
N ALA A 21 -1.25 2.15 12.79
CA ALA A 21 -1.68 1.20 11.77
C ALA A 21 -0.40 0.55 11.29
N ASP A 22 -0.35 -0.78 11.29
CA ASP A 22 0.86 -1.53 10.98
C ASP A 22 1.21 -1.26 9.51
N GLU A 23 1.93 -0.15 9.29
CA GLU A 23 2.17 0.46 8.00
C GLU A 23 3.39 -0.23 7.40
N THR A 24 3.13 -1.17 6.50
CA THR A 24 4.14 -1.97 5.82
C THR A 24 4.85 -1.11 4.76
N PRO A 25 6.17 -0.89 4.86
CA PRO A 25 6.92 -0.17 3.83
C PRO A 25 6.90 -0.93 2.50
N ALA A 26 6.71 -0.22 1.39
CA ALA A 26 6.68 -0.80 0.07
C ALA A 26 7.20 0.16 -1.01
N VAL A 27 7.42 -0.38 -2.20
CA VAL A 27 7.61 0.39 -3.42
C VAL A 27 6.32 0.29 -4.24
N MET A 28 5.76 1.43 -4.60
CA MET A 28 4.61 1.50 -5.50
C MET A 28 5.07 1.68 -6.93
N THR A 29 4.54 0.86 -7.83
CA THR A 29 4.76 0.91 -9.28
C THR A 29 3.44 1.21 -10.00
N VAL A 30 3.53 1.51 -11.30
CA VAL A 30 2.36 1.75 -12.16
C VAL A 30 2.11 0.54 -13.04
N ASN A 31 0.87 0.05 -13.04
CA ASN A 31 0.42 -1.05 -13.88
C ASN A 31 -0.89 -0.72 -14.59
N GLY A 32 -0.98 -1.17 -15.85
CA GLY A 32 -2.23 -1.20 -16.61
C GLY A 32 -2.94 -2.53 -16.43
N PHE A 33 -4.21 -2.47 -16.01
CA PHE A 33 -5.09 -3.61 -15.75
C PHE A 33 -6.04 -3.88 -16.92
N GLN A 34 -5.96 -3.10 -18.00
CA GLN A 34 -6.76 -3.34 -19.20
C GLN A 34 -6.10 -4.35 -20.13
N ARG A 35 -6.89 -4.85 -21.08
CA ARG A 35 -6.40 -5.79 -22.09
C ARG A 35 -5.33 -5.14 -22.96
N GLY A 36 -4.17 -5.80 -23.05
CA GLY A 36 -3.06 -5.39 -23.91
C GLY A 36 -2.10 -4.39 -23.25
N GLU A 37 -2.26 -4.13 -21.95
CA GLU A 37 -1.36 -3.29 -21.17
C GLU A 37 -0.32 -4.11 -20.39
N SER A 38 0.45 -3.46 -19.52
CA SER A 38 1.58 -4.04 -18.80
C SER A 38 1.21 -5.21 -17.90
N GLY A 39 -0.02 -5.25 -17.36
CA GLY A 39 -0.49 -6.36 -16.51
C GLY A 39 -0.65 -7.67 -17.27
N GLY A 40 -0.64 -7.63 -18.61
CA GLY A 40 -0.67 -8.82 -19.47
C GLY A 40 -2.01 -9.55 -19.45
N GLY A 41 -2.16 -10.51 -18.53
CA GLY A 41 -3.34 -11.36 -18.41
C GLY A 41 -4.50 -10.69 -17.66
N PRO A 42 -5.68 -11.33 -17.60
CA PRO A 42 -6.72 -10.96 -16.64
C PRO A 42 -6.22 -11.15 -15.20
N SER A 43 -6.70 -10.32 -14.28
CA SER A 43 -6.24 -10.31 -12.89
C SER A 43 -6.64 -11.56 -12.11
N GLU A 44 -5.73 -12.05 -11.26
CA GLU A 44 -5.83 -13.35 -10.59
C GLU A 44 -7.03 -13.49 -9.63
N CYS A 45 -7.53 -12.40 -9.05
CA CYS A 45 -8.64 -12.49 -8.09
C CYS A 45 -9.98 -12.83 -8.72
N ASP A 46 -10.23 -12.42 -9.97
CA ASP A 46 -11.55 -12.57 -10.60
C ASP A 46 -11.53 -12.96 -12.08
N GLY A 47 -10.34 -13.13 -12.66
CA GLY A 47 -10.16 -13.52 -14.05
C GLY A 47 -10.61 -12.45 -15.05
N ARG A 48 -10.58 -11.17 -14.67
CA ARG A 48 -11.03 -10.05 -15.51
C ARG A 48 -9.95 -9.01 -15.73
N TYR A 49 -10.10 -8.29 -16.85
CA TYR A 49 -9.45 -7.00 -17.05
C TYR A 49 -10.28 -5.91 -16.37
N HIS A 50 -9.61 -4.86 -15.93
CA HIS A 50 -10.24 -3.75 -15.22
C HIS A 50 -9.83 -2.40 -15.83
N ASP A 51 -10.69 -1.39 -15.72
CA ASP A 51 -10.38 -0.02 -16.19
C ASP A 51 -9.36 0.64 -15.25
N ASP A 52 -8.29 1.21 -15.80
CA ASP A 52 -7.21 1.88 -15.07
C ASP A 52 -7.65 3.13 -14.27
N ARG A 53 -8.88 3.61 -14.51
CA ARG A 53 -9.51 4.68 -13.73
C ARG A 53 -10.07 4.19 -12.39
N LEU A 54 -10.12 2.88 -12.16
CA LEU A 54 -10.51 2.30 -10.88
C LEU A 54 -9.31 2.29 -9.91
N MET A 55 -9.59 2.35 -8.61
CA MET A 55 -8.56 2.34 -7.58
C MET A 55 -8.09 0.91 -7.28
N LEU A 56 -7.16 0.40 -8.09
CA LEU A 56 -6.75 -1.00 -8.08
C LEU A 56 -5.28 -1.19 -7.70
N ALA A 57 -5.00 -2.35 -7.09
CA ALA A 57 -3.67 -2.81 -6.73
C ALA A 57 -3.46 -4.30 -7.04
N ALA A 58 -2.24 -4.65 -7.43
CA ALA A 58 -1.66 -5.97 -7.32
C ALA A 58 -0.64 -5.98 -6.18
N LEU A 59 -0.49 -7.11 -5.50
CA LEU A 59 0.47 -7.25 -4.40
C LEU A 59 1.53 -8.29 -4.74
N SER A 60 2.79 -8.04 -4.33
CA SER A 60 3.84 -9.07 -4.37
C SER A 60 3.36 -10.39 -3.78
N THR A 61 3.81 -11.52 -4.34
CA THR A 61 3.36 -12.89 -3.99
C THR A 61 3.18 -13.14 -2.49
N GLY A 62 4.14 -12.68 -1.66
CA GLY A 62 4.07 -12.85 -0.21
C GLY A 62 2.91 -12.11 0.45
N TRP A 63 2.58 -10.91 -0.04
CA TRP A 63 1.46 -10.09 0.45
C TRP A 63 0.13 -10.46 -0.21
N TYR A 64 0.15 -10.91 -1.47
CA TYR A 64 -1.01 -11.53 -2.12
C TYR A 64 -1.48 -12.78 -1.34
N ALA A 65 -0.53 -13.55 -0.81
CA ALA A 65 -0.76 -14.65 0.12
C ALA A 65 -1.85 -15.63 -0.38
N GLY A 66 -1.67 -16.08 -1.62
CA GLY A 66 -2.60 -17.03 -2.28
C GLY A 66 -4.01 -16.49 -2.46
N GLY A 67 -4.16 -15.17 -2.64
CA GLY A 67 -5.45 -14.52 -2.84
C GLY A 67 -6.21 -14.20 -1.55
N SER A 68 -5.60 -14.34 -0.38
CA SER A 68 -6.28 -14.03 0.91
C SER A 68 -6.78 -12.58 1.01
N ARG A 69 -6.16 -11.66 0.26
CA ARG A 69 -6.55 -10.24 0.16
C ARG A 69 -7.42 -9.91 -1.06
N CYS A 70 -7.81 -10.89 -1.86
CA CYS A 70 -8.59 -10.62 -3.07
C CYS A 70 -9.87 -9.85 -2.78
N LEU A 71 -10.09 -8.81 -3.59
CA LEU A 71 -11.21 -7.88 -3.53
C LEU A 71 -11.35 -7.12 -2.20
N ARG A 72 -10.33 -7.19 -1.33
CA ARG A 72 -10.22 -6.39 -0.11
C ARG A 72 -9.57 -5.05 -0.41
N MET A 73 -9.86 -4.08 0.44
CA MET A 73 -9.24 -2.76 0.35
C MET A 73 -7.94 -2.76 1.15
N ILE A 74 -6.93 -2.12 0.60
CA ILE A 74 -5.74 -1.70 1.31
C ILE A 74 -5.69 -0.17 1.35
N ARG A 75 -5.09 0.36 2.39
CA ARG A 75 -4.73 1.78 2.45
C ARG A 75 -3.30 1.94 1.95
N VAL A 76 -3.11 2.75 0.93
CA VAL A 76 -1.78 3.14 0.42
C VAL A 76 -1.52 4.59 0.81
N THR A 77 -0.38 4.85 1.45
CA THR A 77 0.04 6.19 1.87
C THR A 77 1.34 6.57 1.19
N SER A 78 1.34 7.69 0.47
CA SER A 78 2.56 8.22 -0.13
C SER A 78 3.46 8.84 0.94
N THR A 79 4.72 8.40 0.99
CA THR A 79 5.72 9.01 1.86
C THR A 79 6.16 10.40 1.37
N GLN A 80 5.93 10.71 0.08
CA GLN A 80 6.31 12.00 -0.52
C GLN A 80 5.24 13.08 -0.30
N THR A 81 3.97 12.73 -0.47
CA THR A 81 2.85 13.70 -0.39
C THR A 81 2.10 13.64 0.93
N GLY A 82 2.28 12.58 1.72
CA GLY A 82 1.52 12.32 2.95
C GLY A 82 0.04 12.00 2.72
N ARG A 83 -0.39 11.90 1.45
CA ARG A 83 -1.77 11.54 1.10
C ARG A 83 -1.96 10.04 1.19
N SER A 84 -3.18 9.62 1.55
CA SER A 84 -3.57 8.22 1.57
C SER A 84 -4.81 7.98 0.72
N VAL A 85 -4.88 6.80 0.11
CA VAL A 85 -6.02 6.35 -0.69
C VAL A 85 -6.35 4.90 -0.36
N LEU A 86 -7.59 4.48 -0.63
CA LEU A 86 -7.95 3.07 -0.62
C LEU A 86 -7.85 2.51 -2.03
N ALA A 87 -7.28 1.31 -2.17
CA ALA A 87 -7.23 0.56 -3.42
C ALA A 87 -7.70 -0.87 -3.19
N GLN A 88 -8.47 -1.41 -4.13
CA GLN A 88 -8.91 -2.80 -4.10
C GLN A 88 -7.81 -3.70 -4.67
N VAL A 89 -7.48 -4.77 -3.96
CA VAL A 89 -6.56 -5.79 -4.46
C VAL A 89 -7.29 -6.67 -5.48
N VAL A 90 -6.80 -6.69 -6.71
CA VAL A 90 -7.37 -7.50 -7.80
C VAL A 90 -6.40 -8.53 -8.34
N ASP A 91 -5.11 -8.42 -8.05
CA ASP A 91 -4.10 -9.24 -8.74
C ASP A 91 -2.87 -9.58 -7.89
N GLU A 92 -2.07 -10.51 -8.41
CA GLU A 92 -0.74 -10.86 -7.90
C GLU A 92 0.34 -10.21 -8.78
N CYS A 93 1.29 -9.52 -8.15
CA CYS A 93 2.57 -9.18 -8.77
C CYS A 93 3.53 -10.36 -8.51
N ASP A 94 3.58 -11.32 -9.43
CA ASP A 94 4.26 -12.61 -9.22
C ASP A 94 5.79 -12.42 -9.07
N SER A 95 6.28 -12.54 -7.83
CA SER A 95 7.68 -12.38 -7.48
C SER A 95 8.57 -13.52 -8.01
N ARG A 96 7.97 -14.61 -8.48
CA ARG A 96 8.68 -15.71 -9.17
C ARG A 96 8.86 -15.43 -10.66
N ARG A 97 8.17 -14.42 -11.19
CA ARG A 97 8.16 -14.04 -12.62
C ARG A 97 8.53 -12.58 -12.85
N GLY A 98 9.44 -12.05 -12.03
CA GLY A 98 10.09 -10.76 -12.27
C GLY A 98 9.61 -9.60 -11.39
N CYS A 99 8.54 -9.76 -10.62
CA CYS A 99 8.18 -8.77 -9.61
C CYS A 99 9.13 -8.83 -8.39
N ARG A 100 9.35 -7.71 -7.69
CA ARG A 100 10.04 -7.73 -6.38
C ARG A 100 9.09 -8.24 -5.29
N ASP A 101 9.62 -8.48 -4.10
CA ASP A 101 8.88 -9.01 -2.94
C ASP A 101 8.19 -7.93 -2.10
N ASN A 102 8.39 -6.65 -2.44
CA ASN A 102 7.91 -5.49 -1.70
C ASN A 102 7.13 -4.47 -2.56
N ILE A 103 6.39 -4.95 -3.56
CA ILE A 103 5.64 -4.14 -4.53
C ILE A 103 4.16 -4.05 -4.18
N VAL A 104 3.65 -2.82 -4.26
CA VAL A 104 2.22 -2.54 -4.45
C VAL A 104 2.08 -1.97 -5.86
N ASP A 105 1.63 -2.78 -6.81
CA ASP A 105 1.58 -2.40 -8.22
C ASP A 105 0.20 -1.83 -8.55
N THR A 106 0.11 -0.57 -8.94
CA THR A 106 -1.17 0.16 -8.87
C THR A 106 -1.58 0.80 -10.18
N SER A 107 -2.89 0.91 -10.35
CA SER A 107 -3.52 1.63 -11.46
C SER A 107 -3.12 3.10 -11.52
N THR A 108 -3.23 3.71 -12.70
CA THR A 108 -2.95 5.15 -12.87
C THR A 108 -3.84 6.06 -12.01
N ALA A 109 -5.05 5.62 -11.67
CA ALA A 109 -5.95 6.34 -10.76
C ALA A 109 -5.37 6.48 -9.34
N VAL A 110 -4.71 5.44 -8.81
CA VAL A 110 -4.08 5.48 -7.48
C VAL A 110 -2.97 6.53 -7.44
N TRP A 111 -2.13 6.55 -8.47
CA TRP A 111 -1.07 7.56 -8.63
C TRP A 111 -1.63 8.98 -8.67
N ALA A 112 -2.67 9.21 -9.48
CA ALA A 112 -3.32 10.52 -9.59
C ALA A 112 -3.92 10.98 -8.25
N ALA A 113 -4.61 10.09 -7.54
CA ALA A 113 -5.24 10.39 -6.26
C ALA A 113 -4.21 10.70 -5.15
N LEU A 114 -3.04 10.07 -5.20
CA LEU A 114 -1.90 10.38 -4.33
C LEU A 114 -1.13 11.65 -4.73
N GLY A 115 -1.44 12.23 -5.90
CA GLY A 115 -0.76 13.43 -6.43
C GLY A 115 0.64 13.15 -6.95
N LEU A 116 0.86 11.97 -7.54
CA LEU A 116 2.15 11.50 -8.01
C LEU A 116 2.19 11.41 -9.55
N ASN A 117 3.40 11.51 -10.11
CA ASN A 117 3.64 11.43 -11.55
C ASN A 117 4.11 10.01 -11.93
N THR A 118 3.35 9.32 -12.77
CA THR A 118 3.66 7.96 -13.24
C THR A 118 4.97 7.86 -14.03
N ASN A 119 5.45 8.96 -14.63
CA ASN A 119 6.71 8.98 -15.38
C ASN A 119 7.95 8.74 -14.50
N VAL A 120 7.83 8.81 -13.17
CA VAL A 120 8.91 8.45 -12.23
C VAL A 120 9.09 6.93 -12.16
N GLY A 121 8.06 6.16 -12.51
CA GLY A 121 8.07 4.70 -12.52
C GLY A 121 7.82 4.08 -11.14
N GLU A 122 8.59 4.48 -10.13
CA GLU A 122 8.52 3.89 -8.79
C GLU A 122 8.61 4.94 -7.68
N VAL A 123 7.86 4.75 -6.59
CA VAL A 123 7.94 5.62 -5.40
C VAL A 123 7.83 4.85 -4.08
N PRO A 124 8.46 5.30 -3.00
CA PRO A 124 8.26 4.74 -1.67
C PRO A 124 6.87 5.07 -1.11
N VAL A 125 6.18 4.04 -0.61
CA VAL A 125 4.88 4.16 0.08
C VAL A 125 4.89 3.33 1.36
N THR A 126 3.87 3.53 2.20
CA THR A 126 3.45 2.54 3.19
C THR A 126 2.08 2.01 2.80
N TRP A 127 1.76 0.78 3.22
CA TRP A 127 0.42 0.22 3.06
C TRP A 127 -0.03 -0.59 4.27
N SER A 128 -1.34 -0.74 4.42
CA SER A 128 -1.96 -1.58 5.46
C SER A 128 -3.29 -2.16 4.96
N ASP A 129 -3.74 -3.25 5.58
CA ASP A 129 -5.12 -3.72 5.42
C ASP A 129 -6.09 -2.63 5.95
N ALA A 130 -7.21 -2.40 5.26
CA ALA A 130 -8.16 -1.32 5.56
C ALA A 130 -9.46 -1.78 6.23
#